data_AF-A0A3C1WTG8-F1
#
_entry.id   AF-A0A3C1WTG8-F1
#
_cell.length_a   1.000
_cell.length_b   1.000
_cell.length_c   1.000
_cell.angle_alpha   90.00
_cell.angle_beta   90.00
_cell.angle_gamma   90.00
#
_symmetry.space_group_name_H-M   'P 1'
#
loop_
_entity.id
_entity.type
_entity.pdbx_description
1 polymer ?
#
loop_
_entity_poly.entity_id
_entity_poly.type
_entity_poly.pdbx_seq_one_letter_code
_entity_poly.pdbx_strand_id
1 'polypeptide(L)' 'MKNFIEEEIDKDLASGRYDHVVTRFPPEPNGFLHIGHAKSILLNYGLAEEYHGEFHMRFD' A
#
# COMPACT_ATOMS: atom_id res chain seq x y z
N MET A 1 -1.19 -10.06 -14.53
CA MET A 1 -2.61 -10.22 -14.13
C MET A 1 -2.76 -9.39 -12.89
N LYS A 2 -3.59 -8.35 -12.94
CA LYS A 2 -3.82 -7.47 -11.78
C LYS A 2 -4.51 -8.27 -10.66
N ASN A 3 -4.15 -8.00 -9.42
CA ASN A 3 -4.83 -8.55 -8.26
C ASN A 3 -6.04 -7.67 -7.87
N PHE A 4 -6.92 -8.17 -7.00
CA PHE A 4 -8.17 -7.48 -6.67
C PHE A 4 -7.94 -6.08 -6.03
N ILE A 5 -6.81 -5.83 -5.36
CA ILE A 5 -6.51 -4.52 -4.77
C ILE A 5 -6.20 -3.51 -5.88
N GLU A 6 -5.43 -3.90 -6.90
CA GLU A 6 -5.15 -3.08 -8.07
C GLU A 6 -6.44 -2.73 -8.83
N GLU A 7 -7.35 -3.71 -8.98
CA GLU A 7 -8.65 -3.48 -9.63
C GLU A 7 -9.51 -2.46 -8.88
N GLU A 8 -9.50 -2.47 -7.54
CA GLU A 8 -10.22 -1.47 -6.75
C GLU A 8 -9.56 -0.09 -6.81
N ILE A 9 -8.23 -0.02 -6.81
CA ILE A 9 -7.49 1.24 -6.99
C ILE A 9 -7.83 1.85 -8.36
N ASP A 10 -7.77 1.06 -9.44
CA ASP A 10 -8.11 1.51 -10.79
C ASP A 10 -9.52 2.10 -10.87
N LYS A 11 -10.50 1.44 -10.24
CA LYS A 11 -11.90 1.90 -10.20
C LYS A 11 -12.02 3.22 -9.46
N ASP A 12 -11.39 3.35 -8.29
CA ASP A 12 -11.45 4.56 -7.49
C ASP A 12 -10.79 5.75 -8.22
N LEU A 13 -9.63 5.54 -8.86
CA LEU A 13 -8.95 6.57 -9.67
C LEU A 13 -9.76 6.96 -10.92
N ALA A 14 -10.31 5.97 -11.65
CA ALA A 14 -11.11 6.22 -12.85
C ALA A 14 -12.42 6.97 -12.53
N SER A 15 -12.99 6.72 -11.36
CA SER A 15 -14.19 7.44 -10.88
C SER A 15 -13.89 8.85 -10.36
N GLY A 16 -12.61 9.20 -10.19
CA GLY A 16 -12.18 10.47 -9.57
C GLY A 16 -12.47 10.54 -8.07
N ARG A 17 -12.72 9.40 -7.40
CA ARG A 17 -12.92 9.36 -5.95
C ARG A 17 -11.67 9.80 -5.19
N TYR A 18 -10.51 9.40 -5.70
CA TYR A 18 -9.20 9.87 -5.28
C TYR A 18 -8.41 10.29 -6.52
N ASP A 19 -7.48 11.22 -6.33
CA ASP A 19 -6.61 11.77 -7.36
C ASP A 19 -5.21 11.12 -7.38
N HIS A 20 -4.80 10.48 -6.29
CA HIS A 20 -3.54 9.73 -6.18
C HIS A 20 -3.64 8.61 -5.14
N VAL A 21 -2.68 7.68 -5.19
CA VAL A 21 -2.58 6.56 -4.26
C VAL A 21 -1.68 6.93 -3.08
N VAL A 22 -2.16 6.66 -1.86
CA VAL A 22 -1.37 6.77 -0.63
C VAL A 22 -1.53 5.48 0.17
N THR A 23 -0.44 4.74 0.35
CA THR A 23 -0.42 3.49 1.14
C THR A 23 0.39 3.67 2.41
N ARG A 24 0.32 2.69 3.31
CA ARG A 24 1.09 2.71 4.55
C ARG A 24 1.44 1.33 5.05
N PHE A 25 2.58 1.19 5.71
CA PHE A 25 2.89 0.04 6.56
C PHE A 25 2.91 0.49 8.02
N PRO A 26 1.89 0.09 8.83
CA PRO A 26 1.74 0.57 10.21
C PRO A 26 2.08 -0.48 11.28
N PRO A 27 3.36 -0.86 11.52
CA PRO A 27 3.68 -1.81 12.58
C PRO A 27 3.54 -1.17 13.97
N GLU A 28 3.08 -1.95 14.94
CA GLU A 28 3.21 -1.58 16.36
C GLU A 28 4.70 -1.57 16.77
N PRO A 29 5.19 -0.54 17.49
CA PRO A 29 6.60 -0.42 17.88
C PRO A 29 6.94 -1.27 19.11
N ASN A 30 6.37 -2.47 19.22
CA ASN A 30 6.48 -3.36 20.38
C ASN A 30 7.13 -4.71 20.05
N GLY A 31 7.57 -4.94 18.82
CA GLY A 31 8.19 -6.19 18.39
C GLY A 31 9.10 -6.05 17.17
N PHE A 32 9.91 -7.08 16.92
CA PHE A 32 10.75 -7.15 15.73
C PHE A 32 9.95 -7.66 14.53
N LEU A 33 10.22 -7.06 13.37
CA LEU A 33 9.66 -7.53 12.12
C LEU A 33 10.25 -8.89 11.73
N HIS A 34 9.39 -9.87 11.47
CA HIS A 34 9.75 -11.15 10.82
C HIS A 34 9.32 -11.21 9.34
N ILE A 35 9.66 -12.29 8.64
CA ILE A 35 9.39 -12.51 7.20
C ILE A 35 7.92 -12.32 6.80
N GLY A 36 6.95 -12.64 7.68
CA GLY A 36 5.54 -12.37 7.42
C GLY A 36 5.21 -10.90 7.12
N HIS A 37 5.95 -9.94 7.71
CA HIS A 37 5.76 -8.51 7.45
C HIS A 37 6.26 -8.11 6.06
N ALA A 38 7.23 -8.83 5.49
CA ALA A 38 7.79 -8.50 4.18
C ALA A 38 6.70 -8.47 3.11
N LYS A 39 5.71 -9.38 3.18
CA LYS A 39 4.55 -9.36 2.27
C LYS A 39 3.77 -8.04 2.35
N SER A 40 3.50 -7.56 3.56
CA SER A 40 2.74 -6.32 3.76
C SER A 40 3.54 -5.09 3.32
N ILE A 41 4.84 -5.06 3.62
CA ILE A 41 5.74 -3.97 3.21
C ILE A 41 5.81 -3.91 1.68
N LEU A 42 6.15 -5.03 1.03
CA LEU A 42 6.32 -5.10 -0.42
C LEU A 42 5.02 -4.80 -1.15
N LEU A 43 3.87 -5.26 -0.62
CA LEU A 43 2.57 -4.92 -1.19
C LEU A 43 2.29 -3.42 -1.12
N ASN A 44 2.39 -2.80 0.07
CA ASN A 44 2.05 -1.38 0.22
C ASN A 44 3.03 -0.48 -0.54
N TYR A 45 4.33 -0.73 -0.41
CA TYR A 45 5.35 0.01 -1.13
C TYR A 45 5.23 -0.20 -2.64
N GLY A 46 5.05 -1.44 -3.09
CA GLY A 46 4.90 -1.76 -4.51
C GLY A 46 3.69 -1.11 -5.15
N LEU A 47 2.54 -1.06 -4.45
CA LEU A 47 1.36 -0.33 -4.92
C LEU A 47 1.59 1.18 -5.00
N ALA A 48 2.30 1.78 -4.04
CA ALA A 48 2.66 3.19 -4.14
C ALA A 48 3.59 3.45 -5.32
N GLU A 49 4.59 2.58 -5.54
CA GLU A 49 5.52 2.70 -6.67
C GLU A 49 4.81 2.56 -8.02
N GLU A 50 3.98 1.53 -8.19
CA GLU A 50 3.25 1.22 -9.43
C GLU A 50 2.30 2.35 -9.85
N TYR A 51 1.63 2.98 -8.88
CA TYR A 51 0.67 4.05 -9.14
C TYR A 51 1.26 5.46 -8.98
N HIS A 52 2.59 5.57 -8.89
CA HIS A 52 3.31 6.85 -8.69
C HIS A 52 2.77 7.67 -7.51
N GLY A 53 2.38 6.97 -6.44
CA GLY A 53 1.81 7.51 -5.22
C GLY A 53 2.82 7.64 -4.08
N GLU A 54 2.30 7.74 -2.87
CA GLU A 54 3.09 7.89 -1.64
C GLU A 54 2.99 6.65 -0.74
N PHE A 55 4.09 6.32 -0.06
CA PHE A 55 4.15 5.25 0.93
C PHE A 55 4.60 5.80 2.28
N HIS A 56 3.78 5.59 3.31
CA HIS A 56 4.11 5.99 4.68
C HIS A 56 4.52 4.80 5.55
N MET A 57 5.70 4.88 6.17
CA MET A 57 6.03 4.03 7.32
C MET A 57 5.60 4.75 8.60
N ARG A 58 4.62 4.18 9.31
CA ARG A 58 4.01 4.79 10.48
C ARG A 58 4.09 3.82 11.66
N PHE A 59 4.58 4.24 12.81
CA PHE A 59 4.40 3.43 14.01
C PHE A 59 3.00 3.73 14.58
N ASP A 60 2.17 2.70 14.74
CA ASP A 60 0.88 2.79 15.43
C ASP A 60 1.07 2.60 16.94
#